data_AF-A0A4P9Y1Z4-F1
#
_entry.id   AF-A0A4P9Y1Z4-F1
#
_cell.length_a   1.000
_cell.length_b   1.000
_cell.length_c   1.000
_cell.angle_alpha   90.00
_cell.angle_beta   90.00
_cell.angle_gamma   90.00
#
_symmetry.space_group_name_H-M   'P 1'
#
loop_
_entity.id
_entity.type
_entity.pdbx_description
1 polymer ?
#
loop_
_entity_poly.entity_id
_entity_poly.type
_entity_poly.pdbx_seq_one_letter_code
_entity_poly.pdbx_strand_id
1 'polypeptide(L)'
;MTSPERSNEDQDDSATSVAAIESQKENIVPLPQGRSASQLSSLLQFASPARHARLAERHAEFAREVEGAADLDDPLEVHYRYVRWIQDNYPQGQSAESNLLPVLERLTRSFRQDRRYRNDPRYIRCWILYAQNISDPNVVFEYMQVNDLGQDLAAYYEEYSIHLEEIGRINKADELYRIGIERKVEPLNRLRRRYKEFLLRHTDSPED
;
A
#
# COMPACT_ATOMS: atom_id res chain seq x y z
N MET A 1 17.96 -52.27 -20.22
CA MET A 1 18.66 -51.39 -19.26
C MET A 1 18.96 -50.11 -20.02
N THR A 2 18.02 -49.24 -20.41
CA THR A 2 16.96 -48.50 -19.70
C THR A 2 17.45 -47.53 -18.60
N SER A 3 17.45 -46.25 -19.00
CA SER A 3 17.35 -44.99 -18.24
C SER A 3 18.63 -44.33 -17.69
N PRO A 4 18.67 -42.98 -17.56
CA PRO A 4 17.85 -41.97 -18.26
C PRO A 4 18.62 -40.74 -18.79
N GLU A 5 18.01 -40.13 -19.82
CA GLU A 5 18.16 -38.73 -20.22
C GLU A 5 17.89 -37.82 -19.01
N ARG A 6 18.80 -36.87 -18.75
CA ARG A 6 18.49 -35.74 -17.87
C ARG A 6 17.65 -34.75 -18.66
N SER A 7 16.36 -34.75 -18.37
CA SER A 7 15.44 -33.67 -18.72
C SER A 7 15.86 -32.39 -18.00
N ASN A 8 16.54 -31.50 -18.72
CA ASN A 8 16.37 -30.07 -18.50
C ASN A 8 15.05 -29.70 -19.21
N GLU A 9 13.95 -29.78 -18.48
CA GLU A 9 12.77 -29.00 -18.83
C GLU A 9 12.82 -27.73 -18.00
N ASP A 10 13.37 -26.72 -18.65
CA ASP A 10 13.28 -25.34 -18.23
C ASP A 10 11.81 -24.95 -18.00
N GLN A 11 11.64 -24.15 -16.95
CA GLN A 11 10.44 -23.39 -16.63
C GLN A 11 9.92 -22.67 -17.87
N ASP A 12 8.71 -23.00 -18.32
CA ASP A 12 8.04 -22.26 -19.39
C ASP A 12 6.64 -21.80 -18.97
N ASP A 13 6.54 -20.48 -18.87
CA ASP A 13 5.38 -19.59 -18.98
C ASP A 13 3.99 -20.10 -18.55
N SER A 14 3.55 -19.63 -17.37
CA SER A 14 2.12 -19.35 -17.21
C SER A 14 1.77 -18.23 -18.21
N ALA A 15 1.24 -18.60 -19.37
CA ALA A 15 0.87 -17.67 -20.43
C ALA A 15 0.05 -16.51 -19.85
N THR A 16 0.67 -15.33 -19.77
CA THR A 16 0.02 -14.13 -19.25
C THR A 16 -1.06 -13.71 -20.23
N SER A 17 -2.31 -14.03 -19.94
CA SER A 17 -3.45 -13.64 -20.78
C SER A 17 -3.73 -12.16 -20.59
N VAL A 18 -3.25 -11.35 -21.53
CA VAL A 18 -3.51 -9.90 -21.59
C VAL A 18 -5.01 -9.62 -21.73
N ALA A 19 -5.74 -10.45 -22.49
CA ALA A 19 -7.18 -10.31 -22.66
C ALA A 19 -7.96 -10.46 -21.33
N ALA A 20 -7.55 -11.40 -20.47
CA ALA A 20 -8.14 -11.56 -19.14
C ALA A 20 -7.93 -10.30 -18.28
N ILE A 21 -6.73 -9.71 -18.33
CA ILE A 21 -6.42 -8.46 -17.62
C ILE A 21 -7.24 -7.29 -18.18
N GLU A 22 -7.30 -7.15 -19.50
CA GLU A 22 -8.04 -6.07 -20.16
C GLU A 22 -9.54 -6.10 -19.82
N SER A 23 -10.14 -7.31 -19.78
CA SER A 23 -11.55 -7.48 -19.43
C SER A 23 -11.93 -7.02 -18.02
N GLN A 24 -10.95 -6.96 -17.10
CA GLN A 24 -11.18 -6.56 -15.71
C GLN A 24 -10.39 -5.31 -15.29
N LYS A 25 -9.84 -4.55 -16.25
CA LYS A 25 -8.97 -3.40 -15.97
C LYS A 25 -9.62 -2.36 -15.04
N GLU A 26 -10.93 -2.13 -15.18
CA GLU A 26 -11.69 -1.18 -14.36
C GLU A 26 -11.87 -1.66 -12.90
N ASN A 27 -11.69 -2.97 -12.63
CA ASN A 27 -11.78 -3.57 -11.30
C ASN A 27 -10.41 -3.71 -10.62
N ILE A 28 -9.32 -3.28 -11.26
CA ILE A 28 -7.96 -3.41 -10.73
C ILE A 28 -7.53 -2.07 -10.15
N VAL A 29 -7.37 -2.01 -8.83
CA VAL A 29 -6.84 -0.85 -8.13
C VAL A 29 -5.37 -0.65 -8.52
N PRO A 30 -5.00 0.55 -9.02
CA PRO A 30 -3.61 0.89 -9.31
C PRO A 30 -2.75 0.84 -8.05
N LEU A 31 -1.58 0.22 -8.14
CA LEU A 31 -0.58 0.25 -7.07
C LEU A 31 0.64 1.05 -7.53
N PRO A 32 1.22 1.93 -6.69
CA PRO A 32 2.42 2.70 -7.06
C PRO A 32 3.63 1.84 -7.45
N GLN A 33 3.70 0.61 -6.96
CA GLN A 33 4.77 -0.36 -7.27
C GLN A 33 4.43 -1.25 -8.49
N GLY A 34 3.25 -1.07 -9.08
CA GLY A 34 2.72 -1.97 -10.10
C GLY A 34 2.21 -3.29 -9.52
N ARG A 35 1.76 -4.18 -10.41
CA ARG A 35 1.29 -5.53 -10.10
C ARG A 35 1.99 -6.52 -11.05
N SER A 36 2.25 -7.73 -10.58
CA SER A 36 2.74 -8.80 -11.45
C SER A 36 1.64 -9.18 -12.46
N ALA A 37 1.95 -9.09 -13.76
CA ALA A 37 0.99 -9.39 -14.82
C ALA A 37 0.62 -10.89 -14.85
N SER A 38 1.59 -11.78 -14.62
CA SER A 38 1.34 -13.23 -14.54
C SER A 38 0.47 -13.58 -13.33
N GLN A 39 0.72 -12.95 -12.19
CA GLN A 39 -0.11 -13.10 -11.00
C GLN A 39 -1.53 -12.59 -11.24
N LEU A 40 -1.69 -11.38 -11.77
CA LEU A 40 -2.99 -10.82 -12.13
C LEU A 40 -3.76 -11.75 -13.09
N SER A 41 -3.11 -12.21 -14.15
CA SER A 41 -3.73 -13.12 -15.12
C SER A 41 -4.25 -14.39 -14.44
N SER A 42 -3.45 -14.99 -13.55
CA SER A 42 -3.87 -16.16 -12.77
C SER A 42 -5.05 -15.85 -11.84
N LEU A 43 -5.06 -14.71 -11.16
CA LEU A 43 -6.15 -14.34 -10.24
C LEU A 43 -7.48 -14.16 -10.97
N LEU A 44 -7.44 -13.61 -12.18
CA LEU A 44 -8.62 -13.30 -12.98
C LEU A 44 -9.19 -14.53 -13.71
N GLN A 45 -8.33 -15.49 -14.07
CA GLN A 45 -8.73 -16.72 -14.74
C GLN A 45 -9.41 -17.74 -13.80
N PHE A 46 -9.09 -17.73 -12.51
CA PHE A 46 -9.49 -18.78 -11.56
C PHE A 46 -10.45 -18.31 -10.45
N ALA A 47 -11.46 -17.49 -10.79
CA ALA A 47 -12.57 -17.16 -9.89
C ALA A 47 -13.46 -18.40 -9.65
N SER A 48 -12.94 -19.34 -8.85
CA SER A 48 -13.60 -20.61 -8.50
C SER A 48 -13.83 -20.69 -6.98
N PRO A 49 -14.84 -21.45 -6.52
CA PRO A 49 -15.05 -21.71 -5.09
C PRO A 49 -13.80 -22.25 -4.37
N ALA A 50 -12.97 -23.04 -5.07
CA ALA A 50 -11.71 -23.55 -4.54
C ALA A 50 -10.69 -22.43 -4.24
N ARG A 51 -10.66 -21.37 -5.06
CA ARG A 51 -9.83 -20.18 -4.80
C ARG A 51 -10.31 -19.45 -3.55
N HIS A 52 -11.62 -19.23 -3.40
CA HIS A 52 -12.17 -18.58 -2.21
C HIS A 52 -11.84 -19.36 -0.94
N ALA A 53 -11.96 -20.70 -0.96
CA ALA A 53 -11.57 -21.54 0.16
C ALA A 53 -10.07 -21.41 0.50
N ARG A 54 -9.19 -21.43 -0.51
CA ARG A 54 -7.74 -21.25 -0.31
C ARG A 54 -7.38 -19.87 0.25
N LEU A 55 -8.05 -18.81 -0.20
CA LEU A 55 -7.85 -17.46 0.34
C LEU A 55 -8.31 -17.36 1.79
N ALA A 56 -9.46 -17.96 2.13
CA ALA A 56 -9.96 -18.01 3.49
C ALA A 56 -9.01 -18.77 4.44
N GLU A 57 -8.46 -19.90 3.98
CA GLU A 57 -7.43 -20.64 4.72
C GLU A 57 -6.19 -19.79 4.95
N ARG A 58 -5.71 -19.09 3.90
CA ARG A 58 -4.53 -18.24 4.04
C ARG A 58 -4.76 -17.02 4.94
N HIS A 59 -5.97 -16.45 4.95
CA HIS A 59 -6.37 -15.45 5.95
C HIS A 59 -6.25 -16.01 7.38
N ALA A 60 -6.73 -17.24 7.62
CA ALA A 60 -6.65 -17.89 8.93
C ALA A 60 -5.20 -18.22 9.34
N GLU A 61 -4.34 -18.56 8.39
CA GLU A 61 -2.89 -18.71 8.64
C GLU A 61 -2.25 -17.40 9.07
N PHE A 62 -2.46 -16.32 8.32
CA PHE A 62 -1.93 -15.01 8.70
C PHE A 62 -2.49 -14.51 10.04
N ALA A 63 -3.75 -14.78 10.35
CA ALA A 63 -4.33 -14.44 11.65
C ALA A 63 -3.58 -15.12 12.80
N ARG A 64 -3.26 -16.42 12.66
CA ARG A 64 -2.44 -17.16 13.63
C ARG A 64 -1.01 -16.65 13.72
N GLU A 65 -0.39 -16.34 12.57
CA GLU A 65 0.95 -15.73 12.53
C GLU A 65 0.97 -14.40 13.30
N VAL A 66 -0.04 -13.55 13.10
CA VAL A 66 -0.19 -12.25 13.79
C VAL A 66 -0.41 -12.41 15.29
N GLU A 67 -1.23 -13.37 15.73
CA GLU A 67 -1.45 -13.64 17.15
C GLU A 67 -0.17 -14.07 17.88
N GLY A 68 0.69 -14.85 17.22
CA GLY A 68 1.99 -15.27 17.76
C GLY A 68 3.13 -14.28 17.53
N ALA A 69 2.91 -13.14 16.88
CA ALA A 69 3.98 -12.26 16.45
C ALA A 69 4.61 -11.43 17.59
N ALA A 70 3.94 -11.31 18.74
CA ALA A 70 4.37 -10.42 19.83
C ALA A 70 5.78 -10.73 20.37
N ASP A 71 6.20 -11.99 20.33
CA ASP A 71 7.50 -12.45 20.84
C ASP A 71 8.62 -12.41 19.78
N LEU A 72 8.33 -11.93 18.57
CA LEU A 72 9.32 -11.79 17.50
C LEU A 72 10.17 -10.52 17.68
N ASP A 73 11.36 -10.50 17.08
CA ASP A 73 12.22 -9.31 17.06
C ASP A 73 11.57 -8.15 16.28
N ASP A 74 10.89 -8.48 15.17
CA ASP A 74 10.16 -7.55 14.31
C ASP A 74 8.71 -7.99 14.07
N PRO A 75 7.80 -7.78 15.05
CA PRO A 75 6.39 -8.10 14.90
C PRO A 75 5.72 -7.39 13.72
N LEU A 76 6.17 -6.18 13.35
CA LEU A 76 5.59 -5.42 12.24
C LEU A 76 5.70 -6.16 10.90
N GLU A 77 6.77 -6.95 10.68
CA GLU A 77 6.99 -7.65 9.42
C GLU A 77 5.86 -8.65 9.10
N VAL A 78 5.36 -9.37 10.10
CA VAL A 78 4.25 -10.34 9.93
C VAL A 78 2.98 -9.61 9.47
N HIS A 79 2.67 -8.50 10.14
CA HIS A 79 1.53 -7.67 9.78
C HIS A 79 1.67 -7.04 8.38
N TYR A 80 2.86 -6.54 8.06
CA TYR A 80 3.14 -5.91 6.77
C TYR A 80 3.01 -6.91 5.62
N ARG A 81 3.57 -8.13 5.79
CA ARG A 81 3.39 -9.24 4.84
C ARG A 81 1.93 -9.59 4.62
N TYR A 82 1.13 -9.59 5.69
CA TYR A 82 -0.29 -9.88 5.58
C TYR A 82 -1.01 -8.82 4.74
N VAL A 83 -0.78 -7.53 5.01
CA VAL A 83 -1.34 -6.42 4.20
C VAL A 83 -0.92 -6.55 2.73
N ARG A 84 0.35 -6.82 2.46
CA ARG A 84 0.86 -7.01 1.09
C ARG A 84 0.16 -8.18 0.40
N TRP A 85 0.04 -9.32 1.08
CA TRP A 85 -0.66 -10.48 0.55
C TRP A 85 -2.12 -10.16 0.21
N ILE A 86 -2.82 -9.36 1.03
CA ILE A 86 -4.18 -8.90 0.72
C ILE A 86 -4.16 -8.04 -0.56
N GLN A 87 -3.30 -7.03 -0.66
CA GLN A 87 -3.23 -6.17 -1.86
C GLN A 87 -2.93 -6.98 -3.13
N ASP A 88 -2.09 -8.00 -3.02
CA ASP A 88 -1.69 -8.87 -4.12
C ASP A 88 -2.80 -9.82 -4.57
N ASN A 89 -3.65 -10.31 -3.66
CA ASN A 89 -4.68 -11.31 -3.97
C ASN A 89 -6.08 -10.72 -4.19
N TYR A 90 -6.29 -9.46 -3.82
CA TYR A 90 -7.54 -8.72 -4.01
C TYR A 90 -7.27 -7.50 -4.89
N PRO A 91 -7.23 -7.68 -6.23
CA PRO A 91 -6.96 -6.59 -7.16
C PRO A 91 -7.95 -5.42 -7.04
N GLN A 92 -9.18 -5.70 -6.65
CA GLN A 92 -10.25 -4.73 -6.37
C GLN A 92 -10.06 -3.95 -5.07
N GLY A 93 -9.06 -4.27 -4.25
CA GLY A 93 -8.76 -3.57 -3.01
C GLY A 93 -9.70 -3.93 -1.86
N GLN A 94 -10.16 -2.90 -1.12
CA GLN A 94 -10.99 -3.08 0.07
C GLN A 94 -12.37 -3.64 -0.28
N SER A 95 -12.72 -4.77 0.34
CA SER A 95 -14.02 -5.42 0.25
C SER A 95 -14.28 -6.26 1.49
N ALA A 96 -15.50 -6.79 1.64
CA ALA A 96 -15.82 -7.72 2.74
C ALA A 96 -14.93 -8.97 2.70
N GLU A 97 -14.57 -9.45 1.50
CA GLU A 97 -13.72 -10.63 1.34
C GLU A 97 -12.24 -10.35 1.59
N SER A 98 -11.74 -9.16 1.20
CA SER A 98 -10.32 -8.82 1.39
C SER A 98 -9.99 -8.49 2.83
N ASN A 99 -10.99 -8.02 3.58
CA ASN A 99 -10.86 -7.67 5.00
C ASN A 99 -9.68 -6.71 5.27
N LEU A 100 -9.31 -5.89 4.28
CA LEU A 100 -8.12 -5.04 4.33
C LEU A 100 -8.25 -3.97 5.41
N LEU A 101 -9.39 -3.29 5.47
CA LEU A 101 -9.61 -2.18 6.39
C LEU A 101 -9.53 -2.61 7.87
N PRO A 102 -10.20 -3.70 8.33
CA PRO A 102 -10.02 -4.18 9.69
C PRO A 102 -8.60 -4.63 10.03
N VAL A 103 -7.86 -5.19 9.06
CA VAL A 103 -6.45 -5.55 9.23
C VAL A 103 -5.58 -4.31 9.42
N LEU A 104 -5.78 -3.28 8.61
CA LEU A 104 -5.08 -2.00 8.73
C LEU A 104 -5.40 -1.28 10.04
N GLU A 105 -6.67 -1.27 10.46
CA GLU A 105 -7.08 -0.66 11.73
C GLU A 105 -6.40 -1.35 12.93
N ARG A 106 -6.33 -2.69 12.92
CA ARG A 106 -5.62 -3.44 13.96
C ARG A 106 -4.13 -3.13 13.96
N LEU A 107 -3.49 -3.19 12.79
CA LEU A 107 -2.05 -2.93 12.62
C LEU A 107 -1.69 -1.52 13.11
N THR A 108 -2.40 -0.49 12.65
CA THR A 108 -2.15 0.90 13.01
C THR A 108 -2.31 1.15 14.51
N ARG A 109 -3.24 0.46 15.17
CA ARG A 109 -3.41 0.52 16.64
C ARG A 109 -2.33 -0.23 17.42
N SER A 110 -1.93 -1.43 16.99
CA SER A 110 -1.00 -2.29 17.74
C SER A 110 0.38 -1.66 17.95
N PHE A 111 0.89 -0.91 16.97
CA PHE A 111 2.27 -0.37 16.99
C PHE A 111 2.35 1.11 17.39
N ARG A 112 1.24 1.73 17.77
CA ARG A 112 1.12 3.18 17.97
C ARG A 112 2.06 3.73 19.06
N GLN A 113 2.34 2.91 20.08
CA GLN A 113 3.22 3.28 21.21
C GLN A 113 4.67 2.81 21.02
N ASP A 114 4.94 1.98 20.01
CA ASP A 114 6.27 1.46 19.77
C ASP A 114 7.09 2.49 18.96
N ARG A 115 8.05 3.11 19.63
CA ARG A 115 8.88 4.17 19.04
C ARG A 115 9.73 3.67 17.87
N ARG A 116 10.04 2.37 17.81
CA ARG A 116 10.86 1.77 16.74
C ARG A 116 10.22 1.96 15.37
N TYR A 117 8.89 1.99 15.30
CA TYR A 117 8.15 2.02 14.04
C TYR A 117 7.66 3.40 13.61
N ARG A 118 7.84 4.45 14.43
CA ARG A 118 7.31 5.80 14.16
C ARG A 118 7.72 6.36 12.80
N ASN A 119 8.93 6.04 12.34
CA ASN A 119 9.43 6.42 11.01
C ASN A 119 9.81 5.20 10.16
N ASP A 120 9.27 4.01 10.47
CA ASP A 120 9.45 2.82 9.64
C ASP A 120 8.60 2.96 8.36
N PRO A 121 9.21 2.90 7.16
CA PRO A 121 8.47 3.05 5.90
C PRO A 121 7.33 2.05 5.70
N ARG A 122 7.41 0.84 6.28
CA ARG A 122 6.34 -0.17 6.20
C ARG A 122 5.13 0.29 6.99
N TYR A 123 5.34 0.76 8.22
CA TYR A 123 4.26 1.22 9.10
C TYR A 123 3.58 2.46 8.52
N ILE A 124 4.36 3.42 8.01
CA ILE A 124 3.83 4.65 7.44
C ILE A 124 3.05 4.39 6.14
N ARG A 125 3.48 3.43 5.32
CA ARG A 125 2.68 2.99 4.17
C ARG A 125 1.35 2.37 4.60
N CYS A 126 1.31 1.59 5.69
CA CYS A 126 0.05 1.05 6.20
C CYS A 126 -0.89 2.16 6.72
N TRP A 127 -0.36 3.20 7.36
CA TRP A 127 -1.16 4.36 7.76
C TRP A 127 -1.72 5.14 6.57
N ILE A 128 -0.90 5.41 5.56
CA ILE A 128 -1.34 6.07 4.31
C ILE A 128 -2.42 5.22 3.62
N LEU A 129 -2.20 3.91 3.51
CA LEU A 129 -3.18 3.00 2.92
C LEU A 129 -4.48 2.98 3.74
N TYR A 130 -4.39 3.06 5.07
CA TYR A 130 -5.57 3.19 5.92
C TYR A 130 -6.33 4.48 5.64
N ALA A 131 -5.64 5.63 5.55
CA ALA A 131 -6.25 6.92 5.20
C ALA A 131 -7.00 6.86 3.85
N GLN A 132 -6.42 6.20 2.84
CA GLN A 132 -7.01 6.04 1.51
C GLN A 132 -8.26 5.14 1.47
N ASN A 133 -8.54 4.36 2.53
CA ASN A 133 -9.64 3.39 2.59
C ASN A 133 -10.74 3.76 3.60
N ILE A 134 -10.73 4.98 4.14
CA ILE A 134 -11.75 5.50 5.06
C ILE A 134 -12.47 6.72 4.47
N SER A 135 -13.58 7.11 5.09
CA SER A 135 -14.40 8.25 4.64
C SER A 135 -13.77 9.62 4.88
N ASP A 136 -12.94 9.76 5.91
CA ASP A 136 -12.28 11.02 6.26
C ASP A 136 -10.77 10.81 6.46
N PRO A 137 -9.98 10.84 5.37
CA PRO A 137 -8.53 10.67 5.43
C PRO A 137 -7.83 11.74 6.28
N ASN A 138 -8.40 12.95 6.37
CA ASN A 138 -7.78 14.08 7.08
C ASN A 138 -7.59 13.76 8.56
N VAL A 139 -8.54 13.08 9.20
CA VAL A 139 -8.43 12.66 10.62
C VAL A 139 -7.23 11.73 10.84
N VAL A 140 -6.91 10.87 9.86
CA VAL A 140 -5.75 9.99 9.95
C VAL A 140 -4.45 10.77 9.81
N PHE A 141 -4.35 11.67 8.83
CA PHE A 141 -3.15 12.49 8.66
C PHE A 141 -2.92 13.44 9.84
N GLU A 142 -3.96 14.08 10.37
CA GLU A 142 -3.87 14.89 11.59
C GLU A 142 -3.43 14.05 12.79
N TYR A 143 -3.94 12.82 12.92
CA TYR A 143 -3.47 11.90 13.93
C TYR A 143 -1.98 11.58 13.78
N MET A 144 -1.53 11.26 12.56
CA MET A 144 -0.12 11.00 12.27
C MET A 144 0.76 12.21 12.63
N GLN A 145 0.31 13.42 12.31
CA GLN A 145 1.01 14.66 12.63
C GLN A 145 1.18 14.84 14.14
N VAL A 146 0.10 14.72 14.92
CA VAL A 146 0.12 14.91 16.38
C VAL A 146 0.99 13.88 17.10
N ASN A 147 1.19 12.70 16.50
CA ASN A 147 1.93 11.61 17.11
C ASN A 147 3.33 11.42 16.51
N ASP A 148 3.80 12.40 15.73
CA ASP A 148 5.10 12.38 15.06
C ASP A 148 5.35 11.11 14.23
N LEU A 149 4.32 10.63 13.54
CA LEU A 149 4.40 9.46 12.66
C LEU A 149 4.82 9.89 11.25
N GLY A 150 5.88 9.27 10.74
CA GLY A 150 6.37 9.44 9.37
C GLY A 150 6.98 10.80 9.08
N GLN A 151 7.32 11.58 10.10
CA GLN A 151 7.83 12.95 9.96
C GLN A 151 9.19 13.01 9.27
N ASP A 152 9.93 11.90 9.19
CA ASP A 152 11.21 11.79 8.47
C ASP A 152 11.05 11.27 7.03
N LEU A 153 9.83 10.92 6.61
CA LEU A 153 9.56 10.25 5.33
C LEU A 153 8.83 11.17 4.36
N ALA A 154 9.40 11.36 3.16
CA ALA A 154 8.76 12.13 2.10
C ALA A 154 7.35 11.63 1.76
N ALA A 155 7.11 10.32 1.87
CA ALA A 155 5.81 9.72 1.59
C ALA A 155 4.67 10.32 2.43
N TYR A 156 4.91 10.68 3.68
CA TYR A 156 3.89 11.32 4.53
C TYR A 156 3.51 12.70 3.98
N TYR A 157 4.51 13.54 3.69
CA TYR A 157 4.28 14.90 3.19
C TYR A 157 3.66 14.89 1.80
N GLU A 158 4.09 14.00 0.91
CA GLU A 158 3.51 13.83 -0.42
C GLU A 158 2.02 13.50 -0.33
N GLU A 159 1.66 12.43 0.38
CA GLU A 159 0.28 11.93 0.41
C GLU A 159 -0.66 12.86 1.16
N TYR A 160 -0.20 13.48 2.25
CA TYR A 160 -1.03 14.45 2.97
C TYR A 160 -1.19 15.76 2.17
N SER A 161 -0.16 16.21 1.45
CA SER A 161 -0.31 17.39 0.59
C SER A 161 -1.25 17.13 -0.58
N ILE A 162 -1.22 15.94 -1.18
CA ILE A 162 -2.18 15.51 -2.21
C ILE A 162 -3.59 15.53 -1.64
N HIS A 163 -3.80 14.96 -0.45
CA HIS A 163 -5.12 14.98 0.18
C HIS A 163 -5.61 16.41 0.46
N LEU A 164 -4.73 17.30 0.96
CA LEU A 164 -5.05 18.71 1.19
C LEU A 164 -5.40 19.44 -0.11
N GLU A 165 -4.70 19.14 -1.20
CA GLU A 165 -4.97 19.64 -2.55
C GLU A 165 -6.38 19.20 -3.02
N GLU A 166 -6.73 17.92 -2.86
CA GLU A 166 -8.04 17.36 -3.24
C GLU A 166 -9.22 18.00 -2.50
N ILE A 167 -9.04 18.35 -1.22
CA ILE A 167 -10.07 19.05 -0.43
C ILE A 167 -9.99 20.58 -0.53
N GLY A 168 -9.22 21.11 -1.50
CA GLY A 168 -9.12 22.53 -1.82
C GLY A 168 -8.31 23.37 -0.84
N ARG A 169 -7.56 22.75 0.09
CA ARG A 169 -6.70 23.43 1.07
C ARG A 169 -5.30 23.69 0.53
N ILE A 170 -5.22 24.39 -0.60
CA ILE A 170 -3.98 24.59 -1.38
C ILE A 170 -2.87 25.23 -0.54
N ASN A 171 -3.17 26.26 0.25
CA ASN A 171 -2.18 26.92 1.12
C ASN A 171 -1.56 25.98 2.15
N LYS A 172 -2.36 25.05 2.70
CA LYS A 172 -1.84 24.04 3.65
C LYS A 172 -0.99 22.99 2.95
N ALA A 173 -1.36 22.61 1.72
CA ALA A 173 -0.54 21.70 0.92
C ALA A 173 0.83 22.33 0.60
N ASP A 174 0.87 23.61 0.20
CA ASP A 174 2.14 24.35 -0.01
C ASP A 174 3.01 24.38 1.25
N GLU A 175 2.42 24.76 2.38
CA GLU A 175 3.11 24.81 3.67
C GLU A 175 3.70 23.43 4.02
N LEU A 176 2.93 22.37 3.84
CA LEU A 176 3.36 21.01 4.19
C LEU A 176 4.54 20.54 3.33
N TYR A 177 4.53 20.81 2.02
CA TYR A 177 5.70 20.56 1.16
C TYR A 177 6.94 21.31 1.65
N ARG A 178 6.80 22.60 1.98
CA ARG A 178 7.90 23.43 2.46
C ARG A 178 8.48 22.90 3.78
N ILE A 179 7.63 22.52 4.72
CA ILE A 179 8.04 21.91 6.00
C ILE A 179 8.84 20.64 5.75
N GLY A 180 8.34 19.73 4.89
CA GLY A 180 9.05 18.49 4.57
C GLY A 180 10.42 18.75 3.93
N ILE A 181 10.53 19.75 3.05
CA ILE A 181 11.80 20.14 2.42
C ILE A 181 12.77 20.75 3.43
N GLU A 182 12.30 21.62 4.32
CA GLU A 182 13.11 22.23 5.38
C GLU A 182 13.65 21.16 6.34
N ARG A 183 12.82 20.17 6.68
CA ARG A 183 13.19 19.02 7.50
C ARG A 183 14.11 18.01 6.80
N LYS A 184 14.35 18.16 5.49
CA LYS A 184 15.22 17.28 4.68
C LYS A 184 14.80 15.81 4.75
N VAL A 185 13.50 15.56 4.68
CA VAL A 185 12.93 14.21 4.77
C VAL A 185 13.33 13.36 3.57
N GLU A 186 13.45 12.05 3.76
CA GLU A 186 13.96 11.16 2.72
C GLU A 186 12.84 10.41 1.99
N PRO A 187 12.92 10.23 0.65
CA PRO A 187 13.91 10.82 -0.27
C PRO A 187 13.63 12.29 -0.63
N LEU A 188 14.53 13.22 -0.26
CA LEU A 188 14.30 14.67 -0.39
C LEU A 188 14.11 15.14 -1.83
N ASN A 189 14.88 14.57 -2.76
CA ASN A 189 14.79 14.92 -4.17
C ASN A 189 13.43 14.55 -4.77
N ARG A 190 12.82 13.47 -4.27
CA ARG A 190 11.47 13.07 -4.69
C ARG A 190 10.44 14.09 -4.20
N LEU A 191 10.52 14.50 -2.94
CA LEU A 191 9.61 15.51 -2.38
C LEU A 191 9.73 16.84 -3.14
N ARG A 192 10.94 17.31 -3.42
CA ARG A 192 11.17 18.54 -4.21
C ARG A 192 10.56 18.46 -5.61
N ARG A 193 10.67 17.30 -6.27
CA ARG A 193 10.06 17.09 -7.59
C ARG A 193 8.53 17.18 -7.50
N ARG A 194 7.92 16.50 -6.53
CA ARG A 194 6.47 16.55 -6.28
C ARG A 194 6.00 17.96 -5.97
N TYR A 195 6.75 18.70 -5.16
CA TYR A 195 6.43 20.10 -4.86
C TYR A 195 6.47 20.98 -6.11
N LYS A 196 7.46 20.79 -6.99
CA LYS A 196 7.50 21.50 -8.28
C LYS A 196 6.29 21.18 -9.15
N GLU A 197 5.88 19.92 -9.23
CA GLU A 197 4.67 19.50 -9.95
C GLU A 197 3.42 20.15 -9.36
N PHE A 198 3.31 20.22 -8.03
CA PHE A 198 2.25 20.93 -7.32
C PHE A 198 2.21 22.41 -7.68
N LEU A 199 3.35 23.11 -7.62
CA LEU A 199 3.42 24.53 -7.97
C LEU A 199 2.98 24.76 -9.43
N LEU A 200 3.46 23.95 -10.37
CA LEU A 200 3.08 24.07 -11.78
C LEU A 200 1.56 23.96 -12.00
N ARG A 201 0.86 23.09 -11.24
CA ARG A 201 -0.60 22.98 -11.32
C ARG A 201 -1.33 24.24 -10.83
N HIS A 202 -0.71 25.02 -9.95
CA HIS A 202 -1.34 26.17 -9.28
C HIS A 202 -0.78 27.53 -9.72
N THR A 203 0.33 27.57 -10.47
CA THR A 203 0.85 28.82 -11.07
C THR A 203 0.08 29.25 -12.32
N ASP A 204 -0.72 28.35 -12.92
CA ASP A 204 -1.52 28.59 -14.13
C ASP A 204 -3.02 28.81 -13.84
N SER A 205 -3.42 28.95 -12.57
CA SER A 205 -4.77 29.39 -12.22
C SER A 205 -4.74 30.91 -11.95
N PRO A 206 -5.24 31.75 -12.87
CA PRO A 206 -5.46 33.16 -12.56
C PRO A 206 -6.45 33.23 -11.39
N GLU A 207 -6.15 34.10 -10.43
CA GLU A 207 -7.11 34.51 -9.41
C GLU A 207 -8.36 35.06 -10.11
N ASP A 208 -9.51 34.40 -9.90
CA ASP A 208 -10.85 35.00 -10.07
C ASP A 208 -11.40 35.36 -8.68
#